data_AF-A0AAW0B4M0-F1
#
_entry.id   AF-A0AAW0B4M0-F1
#
_cell.length_a   1.000
_cell.length_b   1.000
_cell.length_c   1.000
_cell.angle_alpha   90.00
_cell.angle_beta   90.00
_cell.angle_gamma   90.00
#
_symmetry.space_group_name_H-M   'P 1'
#
loop_
_entity.id
_entity.type
_entity.pdbx_description
1 polymer ?
#
loop_
_entity_poly.entity_id
_entity_poly.type
_entity_poly.pdbx_seq_one_letter_code
_entity_poly.pdbx_strand_id
1 'polypeptide(L)'
;MGFDAAQLYARALFPLGHGYPLFCPEPNEALRPEYIESGIRFGDVGIIASDGSFDFHFNICLSADHLINKSCGTPDDFVPVIWNGQIRRNSNFFQRGKPMYSRRAKCREISAEAIVTVPGSPVGVGASIEISFDKESGAALMLPTGANRENMLDLKAFREYAQANAASWYHFVNNTLGRDAENGSIYLVTGVDRSDAWENAVFDSSQSSQSCSLLFESVGISGRMKLSQSSIYQSSVTHRASTTNAQYNQALFIRGFRISLRSGLSVRVLGEVKVATSAK
;
A
#
# COMPACT_ATOMS: atom_id res chain seq x y z
N MET A 1 -6.81 -21.85 9.56
CA MET A 1 -5.92 -21.07 8.67
C MET A 1 -5.78 -19.71 9.28
N GLY A 2 -4.55 -19.28 9.54
CA GLY A 2 -4.28 -17.99 10.19
C GLY A 2 -4.78 -16.83 9.36
N PHE A 3 -5.25 -15.80 10.04
CA PHE A 3 -5.74 -14.56 9.50
C PHE A 3 -4.60 -13.77 8.80
N ASP A 4 -4.80 -13.41 7.54
CA ASP A 4 -3.91 -12.48 6.83
C ASP A 4 -4.58 -11.08 6.75
N ALA A 5 -4.23 -10.23 7.72
CA ALA A 5 -4.71 -8.86 7.81
C ALA A 5 -4.41 -8.05 6.54
N ALA A 6 -3.24 -8.26 5.94
CA ALA A 6 -2.78 -7.52 4.78
C ALA A 6 -3.59 -7.89 3.53
N GLN A 7 -3.88 -9.18 3.33
CA GLN A 7 -4.73 -9.62 2.23
C GLN A 7 -6.15 -9.06 2.37
N LEU A 8 -6.73 -9.07 3.58
CA LEU A 8 -8.05 -8.51 3.81
C LEU A 8 -8.07 -6.98 3.61
N TYR A 9 -7.05 -6.28 4.12
CA TYR A 9 -6.85 -4.84 3.88
C TYR A 9 -6.82 -4.54 2.38
N ALA A 10 -6.06 -5.32 1.62
CA ALA A 10 -5.93 -5.13 0.20
C ALA A 10 -7.25 -5.37 -0.54
N ARG A 11 -7.94 -6.47 -0.24
CA ARG A 11 -9.26 -6.76 -0.82
C ARG A 11 -10.30 -5.67 -0.50
N ALA A 12 -10.24 -5.09 0.70
CA ALA A 12 -11.19 -4.08 1.16
C ALA A 12 -10.99 -2.71 0.49
N LEU A 13 -9.74 -2.27 0.30
CA LEU A 13 -9.43 -0.92 -0.22
C LEU A 13 -9.08 -0.89 -1.71
N PHE A 14 -8.63 -2.00 -2.31
CA PHE A 14 -8.33 -2.06 -3.76
C PHE A 14 -9.51 -1.60 -4.64
N PRO A 15 -10.79 -1.92 -4.34
CA PRO A 15 -11.92 -1.42 -5.10
C PRO A 15 -12.06 0.10 -5.12
N LEU A 16 -11.37 0.86 -4.25
CA LEU A 16 -11.42 2.32 -4.26
C LEU A 16 -10.68 2.94 -5.47
N GLY A 17 -9.91 2.16 -6.23
CA GLY A 17 -9.31 2.63 -7.49
C GLY A 17 -8.10 3.55 -7.29
N HIS A 18 -7.32 3.31 -6.24
CA HIS A 18 -6.11 4.09 -5.95
C HIS A 18 -4.81 3.33 -6.26
N GLY A 19 -4.92 2.07 -6.68
CA GLY A 19 -3.79 1.15 -6.84
C GLY A 19 -3.85 0.04 -5.80
N TYR A 20 -2.75 -0.70 -5.66
CA TYR A 20 -2.60 -1.70 -4.62
C TYR A 20 -2.33 -1.02 -3.27
N PRO A 21 -3.21 -1.16 -2.27
CA PRO A 21 -2.98 -0.63 -0.93
C PRO A 21 -1.94 -1.47 -0.16
N LEU A 22 -1.00 -0.81 0.50
CA LEU A 22 -0.01 -1.48 1.37
C LEU A 22 -0.47 -1.40 2.82
N PHE A 23 -0.48 -2.56 3.50
CA PHE A 23 -0.84 -2.63 4.92
C PHE A 23 0.31 -2.17 5.83
N CYS A 24 1.55 -2.29 5.34
CA CYS A 24 2.76 -1.71 5.93
C CYS A 24 3.32 -0.64 4.98
N PRO A 25 2.88 0.63 5.09
CA PRO A 25 3.38 1.74 4.28
C PRO A 25 4.84 2.14 4.52
N GLU A 26 5.38 1.88 5.70
CA GLU A 26 6.74 2.28 6.08
C GLU A 26 7.83 1.54 5.27
N PRO A 27 8.96 2.20 4.97
CA PRO A 27 10.10 1.53 4.35
C PRO A 27 10.72 0.49 5.29
N ASN A 28 11.32 -0.55 4.70
CA ASN A 28 12.10 -1.52 5.47
C ASN A 28 13.37 -0.86 6.02
N GLU A 29 13.49 -0.79 7.36
CA GLU A 29 14.60 -0.16 8.08
C GLU A 29 15.95 -0.86 7.88
N ALA A 30 15.97 -2.09 7.36
CA ALA A 30 17.20 -2.80 7.00
C ALA A 30 17.78 -2.35 5.64
N LEU A 31 17.03 -1.56 4.86
CA LEU A 31 17.54 -1.00 3.61
C LEU A 31 18.48 0.18 3.87
N ARG A 32 19.15 0.62 2.82
CA ARG A 32 20.07 1.76 2.90
C ARG A 32 19.35 3.07 3.27
N PRO A 33 20.01 3.99 4.00
CA PRO A 33 19.42 5.26 4.41
C PRO A 33 18.82 6.07 3.25
N GLU A 34 19.47 6.07 2.08
CA GLU A 34 18.99 6.80 0.89
C GLU A 34 17.65 6.27 0.38
N TYR A 35 17.42 4.96 0.52
CA TYR A 35 16.13 4.35 0.19
C TYR A 35 15.10 4.62 1.29
N ILE A 36 15.48 4.51 2.57
CA ILE A 36 14.58 4.79 3.69
C ILE A 36 14.06 6.23 3.60
N GLU A 37 14.92 7.21 3.34
CA GLU A 37 14.55 8.63 3.25
C GLU A 37 13.54 8.89 2.13
N SER A 38 13.65 8.20 0.99
CA SER A 38 12.79 8.43 -0.18
C SER A 38 11.57 7.50 -0.25
N GLY A 39 11.61 6.35 0.43
CA GLY A 39 10.60 5.30 0.35
C GLY A 39 10.52 4.66 -1.04
N ILE A 40 9.41 3.97 -1.32
CA ILE A 40 9.14 3.38 -2.64
C ILE A 40 9.16 4.47 -3.72
N ARG A 41 9.73 4.20 -4.89
CA ARG A 41 9.95 5.13 -6.01
C ARG A 41 9.50 4.54 -7.35
N PHE A 42 9.46 5.39 -8.37
CA PHE A 42 9.26 4.92 -9.74
C PHE A 42 10.42 4.05 -10.19
N GLY A 43 10.09 2.95 -10.84
CA GLY A 43 11.08 2.00 -11.34
C GLY A 43 11.49 0.94 -10.34
N ASP A 44 11.01 1.02 -9.09
CA ASP A 44 11.23 -0.05 -8.14
C ASP A 44 10.58 -1.34 -8.64
N VAL A 45 11.38 -2.40 -8.65
CA VAL A 45 10.98 -3.77 -8.90
C VAL A 45 11.02 -4.49 -7.57
N GLY A 46 9.89 -5.09 -7.20
CA GLY A 46 9.68 -5.70 -5.90
C GLY A 46 8.62 -6.80 -5.95
N ILE A 47 8.35 -7.39 -4.79
CA ILE A 47 7.16 -8.20 -4.54
C ILE A 47 6.37 -7.61 -3.38
N ILE A 48 5.09 -7.94 -3.31
CA ILE A 48 4.26 -7.58 -2.16
C ILE A 48 4.35 -8.73 -1.18
N ALA A 49 4.98 -8.48 -0.03
CA ALA A 49 5.18 -9.49 1.00
C ALA A 49 3.86 -9.86 1.68
N SER A 50 3.83 -11.02 2.35
CA SER A 50 2.65 -11.54 3.03
C SER A 50 2.15 -10.63 4.17
N ASP A 51 3.03 -9.82 4.75
CA ASP A 51 2.65 -8.83 5.77
C ASP A 51 2.05 -7.55 5.17
N GLY A 52 2.01 -7.43 3.84
CA GLY A 52 1.49 -6.27 3.11
C GLY A 52 2.48 -5.12 2.95
N SER A 53 3.77 -5.35 3.23
CA SER A 53 4.87 -4.46 2.83
C SER A 53 5.28 -4.69 1.38
N PHE A 54 6.10 -3.78 0.85
CA PHE A 54 6.76 -3.94 -0.45
C PHE A 54 8.21 -4.38 -0.24
N ASP A 55 8.55 -5.60 -0.65
CA ASP A 55 9.92 -6.10 -0.64
C ASP A 55 10.64 -5.61 -1.90
N PHE A 56 11.53 -4.64 -1.71
CA PHE A 56 12.32 -4.01 -2.75
C PHE A 56 13.47 -4.90 -3.19
N HIS A 57 13.69 -5.02 -4.51
CA HIS A 57 14.84 -5.73 -5.07
C HIS A 57 15.81 -4.78 -5.78
N PHE A 58 15.35 -4.00 -6.76
CA PHE A 58 16.18 -3.05 -7.50
C PHE A 58 15.33 -1.98 -8.18
N ASN A 59 15.95 -0.92 -8.68
CA ASN A 59 15.28 0.16 -9.41
C ASN A 59 15.81 0.25 -10.85
N ILE A 60 14.90 0.15 -11.83
CA ILE A 60 15.25 0.13 -13.25
C ILE A 60 15.74 1.48 -13.80
N CYS A 61 15.52 2.59 -13.09
CA CYS A 61 15.93 3.92 -13.51
C CYS A 61 17.36 4.26 -13.06
N LEU A 62 17.92 3.50 -12.13
CA LEU A 62 19.21 3.77 -11.50
C LEU A 62 20.25 2.80 -12.08
N SER A 63 21.50 3.22 -12.20
CA SER A 63 22.58 2.32 -12.63
C SER A 63 22.80 1.18 -11.65
N ALA A 64 23.40 0.08 -12.10
CA ALA A 64 23.80 -1.03 -11.23
C ALA A 64 24.70 -0.54 -10.07
N ASP A 65 25.54 0.46 -10.35
CA ASP A 65 26.46 1.06 -9.39
C ASP A 65 25.85 2.04 -8.40
N HIS A 66 24.58 2.41 -8.58
CA HIS A 66 23.89 3.34 -7.70
C HIS A 66 23.71 2.73 -6.31
N LEU A 67 23.82 3.53 -5.24
CA LEU A 67 23.77 3.06 -3.85
C LEU A 67 22.51 2.23 -3.53
N ILE A 68 21.35 2.67 -4.02
CA ILE A 68 20.08 1.95 -3.91
C ILE A 68 20.14 0.55 -4.54
N ASN A 69 20.64 0.41 -5.78
CA ASN A 69 20.72 -0.89 -6.45
C ASN A 69 21.82 -1.77 -5.85
N LYS A 70 22.91 -1.17 -5.35
CA LYS A 70 23.95 -1.89 -4.62
C LYS A 70 23.49 -2.53 -3.30
N SER A 71 22.26 -2.27 -2.83
CA SER A 71 21.74 -2.89 -1.61
C SER A 71 21.45 -4.38 -1.80
N CYS A 72 20.84 -4.74 -2.93
CA CYS A 72 20.49 -6.13 -3.26
C CYS A 72 21.19 -6.64 -4.53
N GLY A 73 21.81 -5.75 -5.31
CA GLY A 73 22.32 -6.05 -6.65
C GLY A 73 21.25 -5.84 -7.73
N THR A 74 21.60 -6.23 -8.96
CA THR A 74 20.72 -6.19 -10.13
C THR A 74 20.88 -7.48 -10.93
N PRO A 75 20.00 -7.77 -11.91
CA PRO A 75 20.29 -8.79 -12.92
C PRO A 75 21.64 -8.55 -13.62
N ASP A 76 22.31 -9.61 -14.07
CA ASP A 76 23.67 -9.55 -14.63
C ASP A 76 23.78 -8.68 -15.89
N ASP A 77 22.74 -8.66 -16.71
CA ASP A 77 22.63 -7.91 -17.97
C ASP A 77 21.93 -6.56 -17.81
N PHE A 78 21.81 -6.08 -16.57
CA PHE A 78 21.01 -4.90 -16.26
C PHE A 78 21.58 -3.62 -16.87
N VAL A 79 20.74 -2.96 -17.68
CA VAL A 79 20.97 -1.61 -18.20
C VAL A 79 19.78 -0.73 -17.83
N PRO A 80 19.95 0.46 -17.25
CA PRO A 80 18.83 1.30 -16.84
C PRO A 80 17.87 1.65 -17.99
N VAL A 81 16.58 1.75 -17.67
CA VAL A 81 15.56 2.17 -18.64
C VAL A 81 15.77 3.64 -19.04
N ILE A 82 15.70 3.90 -20.33
CA ILE A 82 15.66 5.26 -20.87
C ILE A 82 14.21 5.70 -20.94
N TRP A 83 13.89 6.81 -20.29
CA TRP A 83 12.55 7.40 -20.27
C TRP A 83 12.63 8.92 -20.17
N ASN A 84 11.52 9.60 -20.45
CA ASN A 84 11.51 11.06 -20.59
C ASN A 84 11.46 11.85 -19.26
N GLY A 85 11.47 11.18 -18.10
CA GLY A 85 11.43 11.81 -16.78
C GLY A 85 10.11 12.48 -16.42
N GLN A 86 9.07 12.38 -17.26
CA GLN A 86 7.84 13.12 -17.06
C GLN A 86 6.94 12.47 -16.00
N ILE A 87 6.61 13.25 -14.98
CA ILE A 87 5.76 12.83 -13.87
C ILE A 87 4.63 13.85 -13.66
N ARG A 88 3.52 13.36 -13.10
CA ARG A 88 2.43 14.19 -12.59
C ARG A 88 2.40 14.07 -11.07
N ARG A 89 2.53 15.21 -10.39
CA ARG A 89 2.41 15.34 -8.95
C ARG A 89 1.12 16.05 -8.61
N ASN A 90 0.37 15.50 -7.66
CA ASN A 90 -0.77 16.16 -7.04
C ASN A 90 -0.55 16.16 -5.53
N SER A 91 -0.13 17.31 -5.01
CA SER A 91 0.05 17.53 -3.58
C SER A 91 -1.31 17.60 -2.90
N ASN A 92 -1.45 16.97 -1.73
CA ASN A 92 -2.72 16.88 -1.01
C ASN A 92 -3.84 16.19 -1.83
N PHE A 93 -3.49 15.21 -2.66
CA PHE A 93 -4.47 14.41 -3.41
C PHE A 93 -5.51 13.78 -2.46
N PHE A 94 -5.06 13.24 -1.34
CA PHE A 94 -5.93 12.85 -0.24
C PHE A 94 -6.01 13.97 0.78
N GLN A 95 -7.23 14.36 1.12
CA GLN A 95 -7.50 15.42 2.09
C GLN A 95 -7.11 14.96 3.51
N ARG A 96 -6.60 15.91 4.28
CA ARG A 96 -6.25 15.72 5.68
C ARG A 96 -7.49 15.36 6.51
N GLY A 97 -7.36 14.39 7.40
CA GLY A 97 -8.42 13.96 8.31
C GLY A 97 -9.61 13.28 7.63
N LYS A 98 -9.52 12.92 6.34
CA LYS A 98 -10.56 12.18 5.64
C LYS A 98 -10.19 10.69 5.55
N PRO A 99 -10.98 9.79 6.13
CA PRO A 99 -10.69 8.37 6.08
C PRO A 99 -11.10 7.77 4.73
N MET A 100 -10.36 6.75 4.32
CA MET A 100 -10.79 5.75 3.35
C MET A 100 -11.29 4.52 4.10
N TYR A 101 -12.30 3.85 3.56
CA TYR A 101 -12.86 2.66 4.17
C TYR A 101 -13.50 1.77 3.10
N SER A 102 -13.72 0.50 3.44
CA SER A 102 -14.37 -0.45 2.54
C SER A 102 -15.75 0.05 2.12
N ARG A 103 -16.15 -0.20 0.87
CA ARG A 103 -17.38 0.37 0.28
C ARG A 103 -18.68 0.10 1.04
N ARG A 104 -18.72 -0.97 1.84
CA ARG A 104 -19.90 -1.38 2.60
C ARG A 104 -19.90 -0.88 4.05
N ALA A 105 -18.80 -0.28 4.51
CA ALA A 105 -18.75 0.38 5.80
C ALA A 105 -19.51 1.72 5.77
N LYS A 106 -20.00 2.15 6.93
CA LYS A 106 -20.70 3.43 7.10
C LYS A 106 -19.81 4.40 7.86
N CYS A 107 -19.81 5.67 7.44
CA CYS A 107 -19.05 6.73 8.08
C CYS A 107 -20.00 7.76 8.71
N ARG A 108 -19.71 8.17 9.95
CA ARG A 108 -20.43 9.21 10.67
C ARG A 108 -19.45 10.19 11.32
N GLU A 109 -19.60 11.47 11.04
CA GLU A 109 -18.88 12.53 11.75
C GLU A 109 -19.66 12.89 13.04
N ILE A 110 -18.96 12.96 14.16
CA ILE A 110 -19.51 13.25 15.49
C ILE A 110 -18.89 14.57 15.95
N SER A 111 -19.70 15.62 16.02
CA SER A 111 -19.26 16.95 16.48
C SER A 111 -19.13 17.01 18.00
N ALA A 112 -18.23 17.87 18.49
CA ALA A 112 -18.01 18.08 19.92
C ALA A 112 -19.25 18.63 20.66
N GLU A 113 -20.19 19.24 19.93
CA GLU A 113 -21.45 19.81 20.45
C GLU A 113 -22.55 18.75 20.59
N ALA A 114 -22.40 17.57 19.97
CA ALA A 114 -23.41 16.51 19.90
C ALA A 114 -23.21 15.40 20.94
N ILE A 115 -22.54 15.67 22.06
CA ILE A 115 -22.35 14.69 23.15
C ILE A 115 -23.70 14.45 23.84
N VAL A 116 -24.55 13.64 23.23
CA VAL A 116 -25.52 12.83 23.97
C VAL A 116 -24.71 11.74 24.64
N THR A 117 -24.71 11.72 25.97
CA THR A 117 -23.98 10.75 26.78
C THR A 117 -24.47 9.33 26.45
N VAL A 118 -23.81 8.65 25.51
CA VAL A 118 -24.01 7.21 25.30
C VAL A 118 -23.27 6.49 26.42
N PRO A 119 -23.93 5.63 27.22
CA PRO A 119 -23.27 4.85 28.26
C PRO A 119 -22.12 4.02 27.67
N GLY A 120 -20.91 4.19 28.19
CA GLY A 120 -19.71 3.50 27.72
C GLY A 120 -18.85 4.27 26.70
N SER A 121 -19.28 5.46 26.25
CA SER A 121 -18.41 6.33 25.44
C SER A 121 -17.43 7.09 26.34
N PRO A 122 -16.12 7.09 26.04
CA PRO A 122 -15.16 7.94 26.71
C PRO A 122 -15.49 9.40 26.42
N VAL A 123 -15.47 10.24 27.46
CA VAL A 123 -15.60 11.69 27.32
C VAL A 123 -14.34 12.21 26.65
N GLY A 124 -14.40 12.39 25.33
CA GLY A 124 -13.33 13.01 24.53
C GLY A 124 -13.77 14.40 24.08
N VAL A 125 -13.03 15.43 24.49
CA VAL A 125 -13.18 16.80 23.96
C VAL A 125 -12.54 16.83 22.58
N GLY A 126 -13.35 16.67 21.53
CA GLY A 126 -12.90 16.74 20.13
C GLY A 126 -13.91 16.15 19.15
N ALA A 127 -13.86 16.59 17.89
CA ALA A 127 -14.62 15.95 16.82
C ALA A 127 -14.07 14.54 16.57
N SER A 128 -14.94 13.57 16.29
CA SER A 128 -14.55 12.20 15.97
C SER A 128 -15.25 11.69 14.71
N ILE A 129 -14.65 10.70 14.05
CA ILE A 129 -15.19 10.05 12.86
C ILE A 129 -15.36 8.57 13.16
N GLU A 130 -16.60 8.09 13.12
CA GLU A 130 -16.92 6.68 13.31
C GLU A 130 -17.02 5.97 11.96
N ILE A 131 -16.28 4.88 11.78
CA ILE A 131 -16.42 3.92 10.69
C ILE A 131 -16.99 2.63 11.26
N SER A 132 -18.18 2.23 10.83
CA SER A 132 -18.85 1.02 11.30
C SER A 132 -18.96 -0.05 10.22
N PHE A 133 -18.74 -1.29 10.64
CA PHE A 133 -18.85 -2.51 9.86
C PHE A 133 -19.97 -3.37 10.45
N ASP A 134 -20.98 -3.69 9.63
CA ASP A 134 -22.12 -4.51 10.05
C ASP A 134 -21.94 -5.94 9.56
N LYS A 135 -21.46 -6.81 10.45
CA LYS A 135 -21.28 -8.27 10.23
C LYS A 135 -20.51 -8.62 8.95
N GLU A 136 -19.65 -7.73 8.48
CA GLU A 136 -18.84 -7.93 7.29
C GLU A 136 -17.42 -7.43 7.54
N SER A 137 -16.45 -8.22 7.10
CA SER A 137 -15.04 -7.86 7.18
C SER A 137 -14.75 -6.62 6.33
N GLY A 138 -13.88 -5.75 6.82
CA GLY A 138 -13.59 -4.50 6.15
C GLY A 138 -12.30 -3.86 6.65
N ALA A 139 -11.97 -2.72 6.06
CA ALA A 139 -10.80 -1.96 6.44
C ALA A 139 -11.10 -0.47 6.45
N ALA A 140 -10.34 0.26 7.25
CA ALA A 140 -10.29 1.70 7.28
C ALA A 140 -8.83 2.18 7.26
N LEU A 141 -8.60 3.34 6.66
CA LEU A 141 -7.34 4.05 6.60
C LEU A 141 -7.62 5.53 6.87
N MET A 142 -7.15 6.04 8.00
CA MET A 142 -7.16 7.45 8.33
C MET A 142 -5.84 8.11 7.94
N LEU A 143 -5.93 9.31 7.38
CA LEU A 143 -4.79 10.11 6.95
C LEU A 143 -4.79 11.47 7.66
N PRO A 144 -4.22 11.57 8.87
CA PRO A 144 -4.21 12.81 9.64
C PRO A 144 -3.62 14.00 8.85
N THR A 145 -2.55 13.75 8.09
CA THR A 145 -1.82 14.76 7.30
C THR A 145 -2.16 14.75 5.82
N GLY A 146 -3.08 13.88 5.39
CA GLY A 146 -3.41 13.65 3.99
C GLY A 146 -2.31 12.85 3.27
N ALA A 147 -2.32 12.89 1.94
CA ALA A 147 -1.28 12.25 1.15
C ALA A 147 -1.11 12.87 -0.24
N ASN A 148 0.11 12.77 -0.75
CA ASN A 148 0.52 13.23 -2.07
C ASN A 148 0.42 12.07 -3.07
N ARG A 149 -0.03 12.36 -4.29
CA ARG A 149 -0.06 11.39 -5.39
C ARG A 149 0.97 11.74 -6.42
N GLU A 150 1.80 10.77 -6.80
CA GLU A 150 2.70 10.89 -7.94
C GLU A 150 2.47 9.75 -8.93
N ASN A 151 2.52 10.07 -10.23
CA ASN A 151 2.37 9.12 -11.32
C ASN A 151 3.34 9.45 -12.46
N MET A 152 3.93 8.40 -13.03
CA MET A 152 4.63 8.49 -14.30
C MET A 152 3.65 8.72 -15.47
N LEU A 153 4.09 9.50 -16.45
CA LEU A 153 3.34 9.70 -17.70
C LEU A 153 3.79 8.72 -18.81
N ASP A 154 5.09 8.41 -18.89
CA ASP A 154 5.65 7.47 -19.86
C ASP A 154 5.54 6.01 -19.41
N LEU A 155 4.31 5.51 -19.36
CA LEU A 155 4.03 4.11 -19.02
C LEU A 155 4.49 3.13 -20.12
N LYS A 156 4.73 3.62 -21.35
CA LYS A 156 5.10 2.78 -22.49
C LYS A 156 6.54 2.28 -22.34
N ALA A 157 7.49 3.17 -22.07
CA ALA A 157 8.90 2.79 -21.90
C ALA A 157 9.07 1.72 -20.82
N PHE A 158 8.39 1.87 -19.69
CA PHE A 158 8.47 0.93 -18.56
C PHE A 158 7.83 -0.43 -18.88
N ARG A 159 6.72 -0.41 -19.63
CA ARG A 159 6.05 -1.64 -20.06
C ARG A 159 6.94 -2.43 -21.02
N GLU A 160 7.50 -1.78 -22.02
CA GLU A 160 8.37 -2.40 -23.03
C GLU A 160 9.66 -2.92 -22.36
N TYR A 161 10.24 -2.14 -21.46
CA TYR A 161 11.41 -2.55 -20.68
C TYR A 161 11.11 -3.78 -19.82
N ALA A 162 9.97 -3.81 -19.12
CA ALA A 162 9.57 -4.98 -18.34
C ALA A 162 9.30 -6.21 -19.22
N GLN A 163 8.73 -6.04 -20.41
CA GLN A 163 8.52 -7.14 -21.37
C GLN A 163 9.83 -7.75 -21.85
N ALA A 164 10.86 -6.93 -22.09
CA ALA A 164 12.15 -7.40 -22.54
C ALA A 164 12.95 -8.12 -21.44
N ASN A 165 12.75 -7.75 -20.17
CA ASN A 165 13.61 -8.19 -19.06
C ASN A 165 12.92 -9.10 -18.03
N ALA A 166 11.61 -9.38 -18.15
CA ALA A 166 10.89 -10.14 -17.13
C ALA A 166 11.52 -11.49 -16.79
N ALA A 167 12.03 -12.21 -17.80
CA ALA A 167 12.68 -13.51 -17.58
C ALA A 167 13.95 -13.37 -16.72
N SER A 168 14.81 -12.37 -17.01
CA SER A 168 16.00 -12.11 -16.19
C SER A 168 15.62 -11.62 -14.78
N TRP A 169 14.51 -10.91 -14.62
CA TRP A 169 14.01 -10.51 -13.30
C TRP A 169 13.56 -11.70 -12.47
N TYR A 170 12.79 -12.63 -13.04
CA TYR A 170 12.41 -13.86 -12.33
C TYR A 170 13.63 -14.70 -11.96
N HIS A 171 14.62 -14.80 -12.86
CA HIS A 171 15.87 -15.49 -12.56
C HIS A 171 16.62 -14.81 -11.41
N PHE A 172 16.81 -13.49 -11.46
CA PHE A 172 17.49 -12.74 -10.41
C PHE A 172 16.77 -12.84 -9.06
N VAL A 173 15.46 -12.61 -9.03
CA VAL A 173 14.66 -12.63 -7.80
C VAL A 173 14.63 -14.02 -7.16
N ASN A 174 14.49 -15.09 -7.96
CA ASN A 174 14.35 -16.44 -7.41
C ASN A 174 15.69 -17.15 -7.21
N ASN A 175 16.62 -17.03 -8.15
CA ASN A 175 17.87 -17.79 -8.12
C ASN A 175 19.00 -17.03 -7.42
N THR A 176 19.07 -15.70 -7.58
CA THR A 176 20.12 -14.88 -6.94
C THR A 176 19.70 -14.40 -5.56
N LEU A 177 18.46 -13.91 -5.42
CA LEU A 177 17.95 -13.38 -4.13
C LEU A 177 17.20 -14.41 -3.28
N GLY A 178 16.82 -15.56 -3.84
CA GLY A 178 16.15 -16.64 -3.10
C GLY A 178 14.77 -16.26 -2.56
N ARG A 179 13.96 -15.54 -3.36
CA ARG A 179 12.68 -14.95 -2.90
C ARG A 179 11.42 -15.76 -3.22
N ASP A 180 11.55 -16.88 -3.93
CA ASP A 180 10.42 -17.76 -4.31
C ASP A 180 9.21 -17.01 -4.90
N ALA A 181 9.48 -15.97 -5.69
CA ALA A 181 8.45 -15.14 -6.31
C ALA A 181 7.62 -15.97 -7.30
N GLU A 182 6.32 -16.11 -6.98
CA GLU A 182 5.34 -16.76 -7.82
C GLU A 182 5.15 -16.03 -9.16
N ASN A 183 4.73 -16.74 -10.19
CA ASN A 183 4.42 -16.11 -11.47
C ASN A 183 3.25 -15.12 -11.33
N GLY A 184 3.49 -13.85 -11.69
CA GLY A 184 2.56 -12.74 -11.51
C GLY A 184 2.78 -11.91 -10.25
N SER A 185 3.74 -12.28 -9.39
CA SER A 185 4.01 -11.58 -8.13
C SER A 185 4.98 -10.41 -8.27
N ILE A 186 5.91 -10.45 -9.24
CA ILE A 186 6.83 -9.34 -9.50
C ILE A 186 6.04 -8.10 -9.90
N TYR A 187 6.37 -6.99 -9.25
CA TYR A 187 5.70 -5.71 -9.40
C TYR A 187 6.69 -4.62 -9.79
N LEU A 188 6.40 -3.89 -10.86
CA LEU A 188 7.13 -2.69 -11.28
C LEU A 188 6.32 -1.44 -10.94
N VAL A 189 6.85 -0.57 -10.08
CA VAL A 189 6.18 0.64 -9.60
C VAL A 189 6.27 1.77 -10.63
N THR A 190 5.12 2.38 -10.96
CA THR A 190 4.98 3.53 -11.87
C THR A 190 4.19 4.69 -11.25
N GLY A 191 3.61 4.50 -10.07
CA GLY A 191 2.76 5.46 -9.38
C GLY A 191 2.72 5.13 -7.90
N VAL A 192 2.63 6.15 -7.05
CA VAL A 192 2.61 5.93 -5.59
C VAL A 192 1.96 7.10 -4.86
N ASP A 193 1.18 6.78 -3.84
CA ASP A 193 0.60 7.73 -2.89
C ASP A 193 1.37 7.69 -1.58
N ARG A 194 1.85 8.85 -1.13
CA ARG A 194 2.71 8.95 0.04
C ARG A 194 2.13 9.85 1.12
N SER A 195 2.31 9.41 2.36
CA SER A 195 2.03 10.20 3.56
C SER A 195 3.24 10.16 4.49
N ASP A 196 3.21 11.01 5.50
CA ASP A 196 4.12 11.00 6.65
C ASP A 196 3.43 10.49 7.92
N ALA A 197 2.10 10.34 7.93
CA ALA A 197 1.32 9.83 9.05
C ALA A 197 0.07 9.09 8.57
N TRP A 198 -0.23 7.94 9.17
CA TRP A 198 -1.41 7.16 8.82
C TRP A 198 -1.83 6.26 9.97
N GLU A 199 -3.06 5.79 9.90
CA GLU A 199 -3.58 4.80 10.81
C GLU A 199 -4.54 3.88 10.06
N ASN A 200 -4.29 2.59 10.12
CA ASN A 200 -5.11 1.60 9.44
C ASN A 200 -5.65 0.56 10.40
N ALA A 201 -6.80 0.01 10.04
CA ALA A 201 -7.40 -1.11 10.74
C ALA A 201 -8.13 -2.02 9.77
N VAL A 202 -8.17 -3.29 10.16
CA VAL A 202 -8.88 -4.35 9.48
C VAL A 202 -9.76 -5.03 10.51
N PHE A 203 -11.05 -5.12 10.20
CA PHE A 203 -12.01 -5.90 10.96
C PHE A 203 -12.33 -7.20 10.21
N ASP A 204 -12.30 -8.32 10.92
CA ASP A 204 -12.65 -9.63 10.39
C ASP A 204 -13.88 -10.23 11.07
N SER A 205 -14.98 -10.22 10.33
CA SER A 205 -16.24 -10.87 10.71
C SER A 205 -16.16 -12.40 10.76
N SER A 206 -15.15 -13.05 10.17
CA SER A 206 -15.01 -14.51 10.27
C SER A 206 -14.71 -14.98 11.70
N GLN A 207 -14.11 -14.08 12.50
CA GLN A 207 -13.77 -14.31 13.91
C GLN A 207 -14.81 -13.72 14.86
N SER A 208 -15.85 -13.05 14.36
CA SER A 208 -16.86 -12.38 15.18
C SER A 208 -18.18 -12.24 14.43
N SER A 209 -19.28 -12.73 15.01
CA SER A 209 -20.64 -12.55 14.48
C SER A 209 -21.22 -11.14 14.68
N GLN A 210 -20.41 -10.21 15.18
CA GLN A 210 -20.83 -8.90 15.69
C GLN A 210 -20.42 -7.76 14.76
N SER A 211 -21.05 -6.61 14.95
CA SER A 211 -20.63 -5.37 14.29
C SER A 211 -19.39 -4.77 14.98
N CYS A 212 -18.64 -3.95 14.25
CA CYS A 212 -17.45 -3.25 14.76
C CYS A 212 -17.52 -1.77 14.41
N SER A 213 -17.23 -0.88 15.35
CA SER A 213 -17.06 0.56 15.12
C SER A 213 -15.63 0.98 15.44
N LEU A 214 -14.98 1.62 14.48
CA LEU A 214 -13.70 2.31 14.64
C LEU A 214 -13.97 3.80 14.80
N LEU A 215 -13.46 4.41 15.85
CA LEU A 215 -13.60 5.83 16.14
C LEU A 215 -12.26 6.52 15.94
N PHE A 216 -12.15 7.41 14.97
CA PHE A 216 -10.98 8.27 14.79
C PHE A 216 -11.21 9.60 15.51
N GLU A 217 -10.48 9.84 16.58
CA GLU A 217 -10.53 11.05 17.39
C GLU A 217 -9.51 12.06 16.88
N SER A 218 -9.96 13.29 16.58
CA SER A 218 -9.05 14.39 16.23
C SER A 218 -8.52 15.05 17.50
N VAL A 219 -7.46 14.49 18.10
CA VAL A 219 -6.77 15.15 19.20
C VAL A 219 -5.76 16.14 18.62
N GLY A 220 -6.15 17.42 18.53
CA GLY A 220 -5.23 18.55 18.40
C GLY A 220 -4.14 18.45 17.32
N ILE A 221 -4.47 17.94 16.12
CA ILE A 221 -3.60 17.83 14.90
C ILE A 221 -2.98 16.42 14.68
N SER A 222 -3.15 15.46 15.59
CA SER A 222 -2.80 14.05 15.34
C SER A 222 -4.00 13.15 15.61
N GLY A 223 -4.65 12.68 14.53
CA GLY A 223 -5.76 11.74 14.63
C GLY A 223 -5.33 10.46 15.37
N ARG A 224 -6.17 9.95 16.26
CA ARG A 224 -5.97 8.69 16.99
C ARG A 224 -7.19 7.80 16.84
N MET A 225 -7.01 6.52 16.51
CA MET A 225 -8.10 5.57 16.47
C MET A 225 -8.32 4.98 17.85
N LYS A 226 -9.58 4.88 18.18
CA LYS A 226 -10.13 4.20 19.31
C LYS A 226 -11.14 3.19 18.81
N LEU A 227 -11.21 2.06 19.50
CA LEU A 227 -12.12 0.99 19.16
C LEU A 227 -13.31 1.02 20.12
N SER A 228 -14.53 1.21 19.60
CA SER A 228 -15.77 1.04 20.38
C SER A 228 -16.39 -0.32 20.01
N GLN A 229 -16.32 -1.29 20.92
CA GLN A 229 -16.85 -2.64 20.72
C GLN A 229 -18.06 -2.90 21.62
N SER A 230 -19.14 -3.45 21.06
CA SER A 230 -20.30 -3.94 21.81
C SER A 230 -20.16 -5.37 22.33
N SER A 231 -19.06 -6.08 22.04
CA SER A 231 -18.73 -7.38 22.64
C SER A 231 -17.31 -7.79 22.25
N ILE A 232 -16.53 -8.16 23.27
CA ILE A 232 -15.07 -8.22 23.31
C ILE A 232 -14.55 -9.48 22.61
N TYR A 233 -13.95 -9.32 21.42
CA TYR A 233 -12.94 -10.24 20.90
C TYR A 233 -11.83 -9.42 20.20
N GLN A 234 -10.73 -9.23 20.92
CA GLN A 234 -9.54 -8.50 20.44
C GLN A 234 -8.93 -9.10 19.16
N SER A 235 -9.14 -10.40 18.87
CA SER A 235 -8.57 -11.06 17.68
C SER A 235 -9.20 -10.62 16.36
N SER A 236 -10.41 -10.05 16.39
CA SER A 236 -11.16 -9.69 15.18
C SER A 236 -10.71 -8.37 14.55
N VAL A 237 -9.87 -7.58 15.23
CA VAL A 237 -9.38 -6.29 14.72
C VAL A 237 -7.86 -6.24 14.80
N THR A 238 -7.21 -6.04 13.65
CA THR A 238 -5.78 -5.74 13.56
C THR A 238 -5.61 -4.29 13.12
N HIS A 239 -4.73 -3.55 13.78
CA HIS A 239 -4.47 -2.15 13.47
C HIS A 239 -2.99 -1.81 13.51
N ARG A 240 -2.59 -0.80 12.76
CA ARG A 240 -1.26 -0.20 12.78
C ARG A 240 -1.40 1.32 12.64
N ALA A 241 -0.42 2.04 13.13
CA ALA A 241 -0.37 3.49 12.98
C ALA A 241 1.07 3.97 12.92
N SER A 242 1.25 5.12 12.28
CA SER A 242 2.50 5.87 12.27
C SER A 242 2.20 7.35 12.52
N THR A 243 2.97 7.97 13.43
CA THR A 243 2.95 9.41 13.65
C THR A 243 3.75 10.13 12.57
N THR A 244 3.52 11.44 12.40
CA THR A 244 4.28 12.25 11.42
C THR A 244 5.78 12.05 11.58
N ASN A 245 6.43 11.69 10.47
CA ASN A 245 7.88 11.62 10.36
C ASN A 245 8.46 12.77 9.52
N ALA A 246 7.63 13.68 9.02
CA ALA A 246 7.98 14.79 8.14
C ALA A 246 8.71 14.44 6.82
N GLN A 247 8.91 13.15 6.51
CA GLN A 247 9.66 12.68 5.34
C GLN A 247 8.77 12.36 4.14
N TYR A 248 7.47 12.12 4.35
CA TYR A 248 6.53 11.69 3.30
C TYR A 248 7.03 10.48 2.50
N ASN A 249 7.69 9.54 3.18
CA ASN A 249 8.28 8.33 2.59
C ASN A 249 7.40 7.08 2.77
N GLN A 250 6.22 7.20 3.39
CA GLN A 250 5.37 6.06 3.71
C GLN A 250 4.34 5.85 2.59
N ALA A 251 4.42 4.72 1.90
CA ALA A 251 3.67 4.42 0.68
C ALA A 251 2.33 3.75 0.99
N LEU A 252 1.22 4.47 0.82
CA LEU A 252 -0.13 3.97 1.11
C LEU A 252 -0.68 3.10 -0.01
N PHE A 253 -0.50 3.55 -1.25
CA PHE A 253 -0.93 2.86 -2.45
C PHE A 253 0.16 2.90 -3.50
N ILE A 254 0.37 1.79 -4.19
CA ILE A 254 1.26 1.70 -5.35
C ILE A 254 0.46 1.38 -6.61
N ARG A 255 0.93 1.92 -7.72
CA ARG A 255 0.40 1.68 -9.07
C ARG A 255 1.56 1.28 -9.95
N GLY A 256 1.28 0.45 -10.93
CA GLY A 256 2.35 -0.22 -11.64
C GLY A 256 1.89 -1.41 -12.43
N PHE A 257 2.86 -2.26 -12.76
CA PHE A 257 2.64 -3.46 -13.53
C PHE A 257 2.91 -4.71 -12.71
N ARG A 258 1.99 -5.67 -12.76
CA ARG A 258 2.27 -7.06 -12.39
C ARG A 258 2.85 -7.79 -13.58
N ILE A 259 4.00 -8.42 -13.36
CA ILE A 259 4.78 -9.09 -14.39
C ILE A 259 4.56 -10.58 -14.27
N SER A 260 4.19 -11.23 -15.37
CA SER A 260 4.04 -12.68 -15.43
C SER A 260 4.66 -13.22 -16.70
N LEU A 261 5.28 -14.40 -16.60
CA LEU A 261 5.74 -15.19 -17.73
C LEU A 261 4.57 -16.04 -18.24
N ARG A 262 4.39 -16.07 -19.55
CA ARG A 262 3.42 -16.91 -20.25
C ARG A 262 4.08 -18.26 -20.54
N SER A 263 3.28 -19.31 -20.49
CA SER A 263 3.67 -20.64 -20.95
C SER A 263 2.65 -21.19 -21.96
N GLY A 264 3.07 -22.21 -22.72
CA GLY A 264 2.21 -22.91 -23.67
C GLY A 264 1.90 -22.15 -24.97
N LEU A 265 0.81 -22.53 -25.65
CA LEU A 265 0.44 -22.06 -27.00
C LEU A 265 0.31 -20.54 -27.14
N SER A 266 0.07 -19.83 -26.04
CA SER A 266 -0.08 -18.37 -26.03
C SER A 266 1.23 -17.60 -26.31
N VAL A 267 2.39 -18.24 -26.14
CA VAL A 267 3.71 -17.63 -26.35
C VAL A 267 3.92 -17.24 -27.82
N ARG A 268 3.53 -18.12 -28.75
CA ARG A 268 3.73 -17.91 -30.20
C ARG A 268 2.93 -16.73 -30.77
N VAL A 269 1.88 -16.29 -30.08
CA VAL A 269 0.94 -15.27 -30.58
C VAL A 269 1.06 -13.96 -29.81
N LEU A 270 1.40 -13.99 -28.52
CA LEU A 270 1.31 -12.83 -27.63
C LEU A 270 2.63 -12.50 -26.90
N GLY A 271 3.72 -13.18 -27.24
CA GLY A 271 5.02 -13.06 -26.58
C GLY A 271 5.12 -13.87 -25.28
N GLU A 272 6.30 -13.88 -24.66
CA GLU A 272 6.57 -14.65 -23.43
C GLU A 272 6.12 -13.94 -22.15
N VAL A 273 5.78 -12.65 -22.20
CA VAL A 273 5.52 -11.85 -21.00
C VAL A 273 4.14 -11.23 -21.06
N LYS A 274 3.44 -11.22 -19.92
CA LYS A 274 2.22 -10.44 -19.69
C LYS A 274 2.48 -9.41 -18.60
N VAL A 275 2.33 -8.14 -19.00
CA VAL A 275 2.46 -6.96 -18.13
C VAL A 275 1.07 -6.37 -17.91
N ALA A 276 0.49 -6.63 -16.75
CA ALA A 276 -0.86 -6.18 -16.41
C ALA A 276 -0.81 -4.92 -15.53
N THR A 277 -1.52 -3.87 -15.91
CA THR A 277 -1.66 -2.67 -15.07
C THR A 277 -2.46 -3.01 -13.83
N SER A 278 -1.96 -2.64 -12.64
CA SER A 278 -2.64 -2.90 -11.37
C SER A 278 -3.62 -1.79 -10.95
N ALA A 279 -3.81 -0.76 -11.77
CA ALA A 279 -4.73 0.35 -11.52
C ALA A 279 -5.99 0.23 -12.41
N LYS A 280 -7.16 0.46 -11.83
CA LYS A 280 -8.38 0.84 -12.54
C LYS A 280 -8.51 2.36 -12.51
#